data_AF-A0A258KC38-F1
#
_entry.id   AF-A0A258KC38-F1
#
_cell.length_a   1.000
_cell.length_b   1.000
_cell.length_c   1.000
_cell.angle_alpha   90.00
_cell.angle_beta   90.00
_cell.angle_gamma   90.00
#
_symmetry.space_group_name_H-M   'P 1'
#
loop_
_entity.id
_entity.type
_entity.pdbx_description
1 polymer ?
#
loop_
_entity_poly.entity_id
_entity_poly.type
_entity_poly.pdbx_seq_one_letter_code
_entity_poly.pdbx_strand_id
1 'polypeptide(L)' 'MTLVLKKPHKSARKPKGDGHLRRGEILAAAERIFIAEGYAGATIRKIADAVGVSSTALYMHFRDKD' A
#
# COMPACT_ATOMS: atom_id res chain seq x y z
N MET A 1 -3.41 2.35 27.95
CA MET A 1 -4.56 2.24 27.03
C MET A 1 -4.25 3.09 25.81
N THR A 2 -3.43 2.55 24.89
CA THR A 2 -2.71 3.35 23.89
C THR A 2 -3.57 3.53 22.64
N LEU A 3 -4.09 4.74 22.44
CA LEU A 3 -4.87 5.12 21.25
C LEU A 3 -3.94 5.21 20.03
N VAL A 4 -3.93 4.17 19.19
CA VAL A 4 -3.34 4.22 17.85
C VAL A 4 -4.35 4.86 16.90
N LEU A 5 -4.38 6.19 16.84
CA LEU A 5 -5.07 6.91 15.77
C LEU A 5 -4.20 6.90 14.50
N LYS A 6 -4.15 5.78 13.78
CA LYS A 6 -3.65 5.76 12.39
C LYS A 6 -4.73 6.34 11.48
N LYS A 7 -4.85 7.67 11.46
CA LYS A 7 -5.73 8.37 10.51
C LYS A 7 -5.27 8.04 9.09
N PRO A 8 -6.15 7.52 8.21
CA PRO A 8 -5.76 7.28 6.82
C PRO A 8 -5.46 8.65 6.18
N HIS A 9 -4.20 8.85 5.82
CA HIS A 9 -3.80 10.04 5.10
C HIS A 9 -4.50 9.98 3.73
N LYS A 10 -5.49 10.86 3.50
CA LYS A 10 -6.10 11.01 2.17
C LYS A 10 -5.00 11.51 1.24
N SER A 11 -4.35 10.56 0.56
CA SER A 11 -3.35 10.83 -0.46
C SER A 11 -3.91 11.81 -1.48
N ALA A 12 -3.25 12.96 -1.65
CA ALA A 12 -3.52 13.87 -2.73
C ALA A 12 -3.36 13.07 -4.04
N ARG A 13 -4.44 12.96 -4.81
CA ARG A 13 -4.45 12.17 -6.04
C ARG A 13 -3.40 12.74 -7.01
N LYS A 14 -2.23 12.08 -7.13
CA LYS A 14 -1.31 12.32 -8.26
C LYS A 14 -2.09 12.19 -9.58
N PRO A 15 -1.76 12.99 -10.61
CA PRO A 15 -2.49 13.03 -11.88
C PRO A 15 -2.67 11.65 -12.51
N LYS A 16 -3.81 11.47 -13.18
CA LYS A 16 -4.19 10.25 -13.92
C LYS A 16 -3.21 10.05 -15.09
N GLY A 17 -2.14 9.31 -14.88
CA GLY A 17 -1.13 8.99 -15.90
C GLY A 17 -0.04 8.05 -15.38
N ASP A 18 0.26 8.13 -14.08
CA ASP A 18 1.35 7.40 -13.44
C ASP A 18 0.97 5.97 -12.98
N GLY A 19 -0.03 5.34 -13.60
CA GLY A 19 -0.56 4.04 -13.17
C GLY A 19 0.52 2.93 -13.14
N HIS A 20 1.40 2.91 -14.15
CA HIS A 20 2.53 1.98 -14.19
C HIS A 20 3.63 2.32 -13.19
N LEU A 21 3.94 3.61 -12.99
CA LEU A 21 4.90 4.06 -11.99
C LEU A 21 4.46 3.67 -10.57
N ARG A 22 3.15 3.79 -10.29
CA ARG A 22 2.58 3.35 -9.01
C ARG A 22 2.67 1.85 -8.80
N ARG A 23 2.54 1.03 -9.86
CA ARG A 23 2.68 -0.42 -9.72
C ARG A 23 4.10 -0.81 -9.27
N GLY A 24 5.13 -0.17 -9.80
CA GLY A 24 6.51 -0.38 -9.38
C GLY A 24 6.75 0.03 -7.91
N GLU A 25 6.25 1.21 -7.51
CA GLU A 25 6.32 1.68 -6.11
C GLU A 25 5.64 0.70 -5.15
N ILE A 26 4.46 0.18 -5.51
CA ILE A 26 3.70 -0.80 -4.72
C ILE A 26 4.50 -2.09 -4.55
N LEU A 27 5.09 -2.64 -5.62
CA LEU A 27 5.86 -3.88 -5.54
C LEU A 27 7.12 -3.71 -4.69
N ALA A 28 7.86 -2.62 -4.87
CA ALA A 28 9.07 -2.36 -4.08
C ALA A 28 8.77 -2.12 -2.59
N ALA A 29 7.60 -1.56 -2.25
CA ALA A 29 7.15 -1.45 -0.87
C ALA A 29 6.70 -2.80 -0.32
N ALA A 30 5.95 -3.58 -1.11
CA ALA A 30 5.51 -4.93 -0.73
C ALA A 30 6.68 -5.85 -0.43
N GLU A 31 7.70 -5.88 -1.30
CA GLU A 31 8.93 -6.66 -1.11
C GLU A 31 9.61 -6.33 0.21
N ARG A 32 9.80 -5.03 0.51
CA ARG A 32 10.40 -4.58 1.77
C ARG A 32 9.61 -5.05 2.99
N ILE A 33 8.28 -4.99 2.93
CA ILE A 33 7.41 -5.42 4.03
C ILE A 33 7.42 -6.96 4.16
N PHE A 34 7.44 -7.69 3.04
CA PHE A 34 7.56 -9.15 3.03
C PHE A 34 8.87 -9.62 3.65
N ILE A 35 9.99 -8.95 3.36
CA ILE A 35 11.29 -9.26 3.95
C ILE A 35 11.31 -8.94 5.45
N ALA A 36 10.74 -7.81 5.87
CA ALA A 36 10.80 -7.36 7.25
C ALA A 36 9.85 -8.10 8.20
N GLU A 37 8.65 -8.45 7.74
CA GLU A 37 7.57 -8.97 8.59
C GLU A 37 7.08 -10.37 8.19
N GLY A 38 7.63 -10.93 7.11
CA GLY A 38 7.15 -12.17 6.52
C GLY A 38 5.82 -12.00 5.79
N TYR A 39 5.40 -13.07 5.08
CA TYR A 39 4.19 -13.06 4.27
C TYR A 39 2.92 -12.80 5.11
N ALA A 40 2.86 -13.30 6.34
CA ALA A 40 1.68 -13.16 7.20
C ALA A 40 1.48 -11.71 7.73
N GLY A 41 2.56 -10.98 7.99
CA GLY A 41 2.51 -9.59 8.50
C GLY A 41 2.22 -8.56 7.41
N ALA A 42 2.61 -8.87 6.17
CA ALA A 42 2.43 -8.01 5.01
C ALA A 42 0.98 -8.02 4.50
N THR A 43 0.16 -7.10 5.00
CA THR A 43 -1.23 -6.90 4.54
C THR A 43 -1.32 -5.84 3.45
N ILE A 44 -2.32 -5.95 2.57
CA ILE A 44 -2.62 -4.93 1.54
C ILE A 44 -2.73 -3.52 2.15
N ARG A 45 -3.29 -3.43 3.37
CA ARG A 45 -3.40 -2.16 4.09
C ARG A 45 -2.04 -1.58 4.48
N LYS A 46 -1.09 -2.41 4.96
CA LYS A 46 0.28 -1.95 5.26
C LYS A 46 1.01 -1.48 4.01
N ILE A 47 0.88 -2.21 2.91
CA ILE A 47 1.48 -1.84 1.63
C ILE A 47 0.88 -0.50 1.15
N ALA A 48 -0.44 -0.35 1.23
CA ALA A 48 -1.13 0.89 0.86
C ALA A 48 -0.67 2.08 1.69
N ASP A 49 -0.56 1.89 3.00
CA ASP A 49 -0.06 2.91 3.92
C ASP A 49 1.41 3.27 3.62
N ALA A 50 2.24 2.29 3.25
CA ALA A 50 3.66 2.51 2.95
C ALA A 50 3.91 3.30 1.67
N VAL A 51 3.08 3.12 0.63
CA VAL A 51 3.16 3.92 -0.61
C VAL A 51 2.26 5.15 -0.61
N GLY A 52 1.53 5.40 0.48
CA GLY A 52 0.61 6.52 0.60
C GLY A 52 -0.52 6.46 -0.44
N VAL A 53 -1.10 5.29 -0.68
CA VAL A 53 -2.31 5.12 -1.51
C VAL A 53 -3.45 4.54 -0.66
N SER A 54 -4.69 4.66 -1.14
CA SER A 54 -5.80 3.97 -0.48
C SER A 54 -5.78 2.47 -0.79
N SER A 55 -6.25 1.64 0.13
CA SER A 55 -6.40 0.20 -0.13
C SER A 55 -7.29 -0.07 -1.34
N THR A 56 -8.34 0.73 -1.56
CA THR A 56 -9.19 0.66 -2.77
C THR A 56 -8.40 0.92 -4.06
N ALA A 57 -7.47 1.88 -4.07
CA ALA A 57 -6.63 2.12 -5.23
C ALA A 57 -5.67 0.93 -5.48
N LEU A 58 -5.22 0.28 -4.41
CA LEU A 58 -4.40 -0.92 -4.52
C LEU A 58 -5.18 -2.09 -5.12
N TYR A 59 -6.44 -2.27 -4.74
CA TYR A 59 -7.35 -3.27 -5.35
C TYR A 59 -7.62 -3.03 -6.85
N MET A 60 -7.50 -1.78 -7.34
CA MET A 60 -7.59 -1.51 -8.78
C MET A 60 -6.37 -2.02 -9.56
N HIS A 61 -5.23 -2.22 -8.89
CA HIS A 61 -3.98 -2.67 -9.49
C HIS A 61 -3.68 -4.16 -9.21
N PHE A 62 -4.10 -4.67 -8.07
CA PHE A 62 -3.89 -6.04 -7.63
C PHE A 62 -5.21 -6.58 -7.08
N ARG A 63 -5.77 -7.59 -7.75
CA ARG A 63 -7.07 -8.16 -7.37
C ARG A 63 -6.99 -8.90 -6.04
N ASP A 64 -5.87 -9.58 -5.80
CA ASP A 64 -5.61 -10.35 -4.60
C ASP A 64 -4.15 -10.21 -4.17
N LYS A 65 -3.85 -10.76 -2.99
CA LYS A 65 -2.52 -10.74 -2.37
C LYS A 65 -1.65 -11.94 -2.80
N ASP A 66 -2.21 -12.88 -3.57
CA ASP A 66 -1.54 -14.04 -4.18
C ASP A 66 -0.89 -13.69 -5.53
#